data_AF-A0A1M3KRI7-F1
#
_entry.id   AF-A0A1M3KRI7-F1
#
_cell.length_a   1.000
_cell.length_b   1.000
_cell.length_c   1.000
_cell.angle_alpha   90.00
_cell.angle_beta   90.00
_cell.angle_gamma   90.00
#
_symmetry.space_group_name_H-M   'P 1'
#
loop_
_entity.id
_entity.type
_entity.pdbx_description
1 polymer ?
#
loop_
_entity_poly.entity_id
_entity_poly.type
_entity_poly.pdbx_seq_one_letter_code
_entity_poly.pdbx_strand_id
1 'polypeptide(L)'
;MSAHTIFERAPFGAIVAWTDGAPRPPERHSRKLDAWKTNNSQGRLIRKQGRSDIGMLDPHASFTLHEADYGADGIIAIRVHRTFGLNTRLTSTIVERPAAGSVRVFARAGHDAELVHLAPHRADAEQWLSEHGYPSAVLEEVSADEAATHAAEGRATA
;
A
#
# COMPACT_ATOMS: atom_id res chain seq x y z
N MET A 1 -11.28 10.19 -0.84
CA MET A 1 -11.88 9.29 0.18
C MET A 1 -11.23 9.54 1.54
N SER A 2 -11.81 9.03 2.64
CA SER A 2 -11.20 9.11 3.98
C SER A 2 -10.18 7.98 4.19
N ALA A 3 -9.26 8.16 5.15
CA ALA A 3 -8.32 7.13 5.57
C ALA A 3 -9.01 5.84 6.08
N HIS A 4 -10.15 5.98 6.76
CA HIS A 4 -10.99 4.85 7.15
C HIS A 4 -11.47 4.05 5.93
N THR A 5 -11.82 4.72 4.83
CA THR A 5 -12.25 4.03 3.60
C THR A 5 -11.10 3.24 2.98
N ILE A 6 -9.88 3.80 2.98
CA ILE A 6 -8.68 3.08 2.53
C ILE A 6 -8.43 1.85 3.41
N PHE A 7 -8.45 2.03 4.72
CA PHE A 7 -8.21 0.93 5.66
C PHE A 7 -9.21 -0.21 5.46
N GLU A 8 -10.49 0.08 5.24
CA GLU A 8 -11.50 -0.96 5.05
C GLU A 8 -11.47 -1.58 3.64
N ARG A 9 -11.32 -0.77 2.58
CA ARG A 9 -11.62 -1.20 1.21
C ARG A 9 -10.43 -1.33 0.27
N ALA A 10 -9.29 -0.72 0.59
CA ALA A 10 -8.12 -0.83 -0.28
C ALA A 10 -7.48 -2.22 -0.15
N PRO A 11 -7.29 -2.97 -1.24
CA PRO A 11 -6.62 -4.26 -1.18
C PRO A 11 -5.13 -4.06 -0.92
N PHE A 12 -4.49 -5.04 -0.26
CA PHE A 12 -3.04 -5.05 -0.14
C PHE A 12 -2.39 -5.02 -1.54
N GLY A 13 -1.33 -4.24 -1.69
CA GLY A 13 -0.63 -4.02 -2.95
C GLY A 13 -1.20 -2.88 -3.81
N ALA A 14 -2.35 -2.29 -3.44
CA ALA A 14 -2.88 -1.11 -4.11
C ALA A 14 -1.97 0.11 -3.95
N ILE A 15 -1.91 0.97 -4.98
CA ILE A 15 -1.28 2.28 -4.87
C ILE A 15 -2.31 3.27 -4.32
N VAL A 16 -1.99 3.89 -3.20
CA VAL A 16 -2.80 4.90 -2.54
C VAL A 16 -2.05 6.23 -2.60
N ALA A 17 -2.68 7.24 -3.19
CA ALA A 17 -2.23 8.62 -3.11
C ALA A 17 -2.84 9.31 -1.90
N TRP A 18 -2.10 10.26 -1.32
CA TRP A 18 -2.58 11.16 -0.28
C TRP A 18 -2.29 12.62 -0.66
N THR A 19 -3.14 13.54 -0.22
CA THR A 19 -3.00 14.97 -0.47
C THR A 19 -3.58 15.81 0.67
N ASP A 20 -2.96 16.95 0.96
CA ASP A 20 -3.53 18.02 1.81
C ASP A 20 -4.27 19.10 0.99
N GLY A 21 -4.36 18.94 -0.34
CA GLY A 21 -5.01 19.87 -1.26
C GLY A 21 -4.17 21.10 -1.62
N ALA A 22 -2.95 21.24 -1.09
CA ALA A 22 -2.09 22.36 -1.43
C ALA A 22 -1.64 22.30 -2.91
N PRO A 23 -1.57 23.44 -3.62
CA PRO A 23 -1.10 23.45 -5.01
C PRO A 23 0.39 23.08 -5.10
N ARG A 24 0.75 22.30 -6.13
CA ARG A 24 2.14 21.86 -6.35
C ARG A 24 3.06 23.06 -6.62
N PRO A 25 4.14 23.25 -5.83
CA PRO A 25 5.12 24.30 -6.08
C PRO A 25 5.87 24.11 -7.41
N PRO A 26 6.32 25.20 -8.07
CA PRO A 26 7.18 25.10 -9.25
C PRO A 26 8.50 24.38 -8.95
N GLU A 27 9.03 23.64 -9.92
CA GLU A 27 10.20 22.76 -9.76
C GLU A 27 11.47 23.48 -9.31
N ARG A 28 11.64 24.75 -9.70
CA ARG A 28 12.77 25.60 -9.25
C ARG A 28 12.81 25.83 -7.74
N HIS A 29 11.70 25.60 -7.03
CA HIS A 29 11.61 25.76 -5.58
C HIS A 29 11.76 24.40 -4.87
N SER A 30 12.89 23.73 -5.08
CA SER A 30 13.16 22.36 -4.60
C SER A 30 12.75 22.12 -3.15
N ARG A 31 13.20 22.96 -2.20
CA ARG A 31 12.84 22.83 -0.78
C ARG A 31 11.33 22.89 -0.52
N LYS A 32 10.60 23.76 -1.24
CA LYS A 32 9.14 23.86 -1.11
C LYS A 32 8.47 22.65 -1.73
N LEU A 33 8.97 22.18 -2.86
CA LEU A 33 8.46 21.00 -3.54
C LEU A 33 8.65 19.74 -2.69
N ASP A 34 9.81 19.58 -2.06
CA ASP A 34 10.10 18.45 -1.18
C ASP A 34 9.19 18.47 0.06
N ALA A 35 9.02 19.64 0.69
CA ALA A 35 8.07 19.81 1.79
C ALA A 35 6.61 19.53 1.37
N TRP A 36 6.25 19.89 0.13
CA TRP A 36 4.92 19.63 -0.43
C TRP A 36 4.70 18.13 -0.68
N LYS A 37 5.70 17.43 -1.24
CA LYS A 37 5.64 15.98 -1.49
C LYS A 37 5.40 15.18 -0.21
N THR A 38 5.92 15.65 0.92
CA THR A 38 5.67 15.02 2.22
C THR A 38 4.18 14.87 2.50
N ASN A 39 3.30 15.76 2.04
CA ASN A 39 1.85 15.63 2.21
C ASN A 39 1.09 15.37 0.90
N ASN A 40 1.81 15.21 -0.21
CA ASN A 40 1.23 15.06 -1.55
C ASN A 40 2.07 14.05 -2.35
N SER A 41 1.86 12.77 -2.08
CA SER A 41 2.61 11.68 -2.67
C SER A 41 1.74 10.42 -2.70
N GLN A 42 2.31 9.28 -3.06
CA GLN A 42 1.62 8.01 -3.16
C GLN A 42 2.52 6.86 -2.75
N GLY A 43 1.91 5.74 -2.39
CA GLY A 43 2.65 4.56 -1.99
C GLY A 43 1.80 3.30 -2.05
N ARG A 44 2.48 2.15 -2.08
CA ARG A 44 1.86 0.84 -2.11
C ARG A 44 1.40 0.43 -0.71
N LEU A 45 0.15 0.03 -0.56
CA LEU A 45 -0.38 -0.46 0.70
C LEU A 45 0.24 -1.80 1.06
N ILE A 46 1.07 -1.80 2.11
CA ILE A 46 1.82 -2.99 2.53
C ILE A 46 1.39 -3.55 3.88
N ARG A 47 0.78 -2.75 4.75
CA ARG A 47 0.36 -3.21 6.08
C ARG A 47 -0.92 -2.52 6.53
N LYS A 48 -1.77 -3.25 7.26
CA LYS A 48 -2.90 -2.73 8.04
C LYS A 48 -2.75 -3.27 9.46
N GLN A 49 -3.00 -2.44 10.46
CA GLN A 49 -2.88 -2.79 11.88
C GLN A 49 -4.12 -2.32 12.63
N GLY A 50 -4.50 -3.02 13.69
CA GLY A 50 -5.66 -2.67 14.52
C GLY A 50 -6.98 -3.28 14.08
N ARG A 51 -6.96 -4.31 13.21
CA ARG A 51 -8.07 -5.26 13.10
C ARG A 51 -7.87 -6.34 14.16
N SER A 52 -8.80 -6.41 15.12
CA SER A 52 -8.82 -7.48 16.12
C SER A 52 -9.70 -8.65 15.64
N ASP A 53 -9.39 -9.85 16.10
CA ASP A 53 -10.15 -11.09 15.83
C ASP A 53 -11.64 -10.97 16.29
N ILE A 54 -11.93 -10.01 17.15
CA ILE A 54 -13.24 -9.73 17.75
C ILE A 54 -14.09 -8.81 16.84
N GLY A 55 -13.58 -8.40 15.68
CA GLY A 55 -14.30 -7.56 14.71
C GLY A 55 -14.46 -6.09 15.14
N MET A 56 -13.87 -5.71 16.27
CA MET A 56 -13.81 -4.33 16.73
C MET A 56 -12.59 -3.64 16.11
N LEU A 57 -12.82 -2.48 15.51
CA LEU A 57 -11.76 -1.63 14.97
C LEU A 57 -11.05 -0.92 16.12
N ASP A 58 -9.75 -1.13 16.24
CA ASP A 58 -8.92 -0.46 17.23
C ASP A 58 -8.94 1.07 16.98
N PRO A 59 -9.15 1.92 18.00
CA PRO A 59 -9.01 3.37 17.87
C PRO A 59 -7.62 3.82 17.36
N HIS A 60 -6.60 2.97 17.50
CA HIS A 60 -5.24 3.15 16.99
C HIS A 60 -4.98 2.39 15.69
N ALA A 61 -6.04 1.95 15.00
CA ALA A 61 -5.91 1.33 13.68
C ALA A 61 -5.15 2.25 12.72
N SER A 62 -4.31 1.64 11.90
CA SER A 62 -3.44 2.35 10.98
C SER A 62 -3.10 1.50 9.77
N PHE A 63 -2.67 2.15 8.70
CA PHE A 63 -2.13 1.45 7.54
C PHE A 63 -0.79 2.05 7.14
N THR A 64 0.07 1.22 6.58
CA THR A 64 1.41 1.60 6.13
C THR A 64 1.49 1.48 4.62
N LEU A 65 1.95 2.56 3.99
CA LEU A 65 2.29 2.63 2.58
C LEU A 65 3.80 2.59 2.42
N HIS A 66 4.27 1.80 1.47
CA HIS A 66 5.63 1.88 0.94
C HIS A 66 5.67 2.97 -0.13
N GLU A 67 6.39 4.06 0.13
CA GLU A 67 6.46 5.22 -0.76
C GLU A 67 7.57 5.09 -1.80
N ALA A 68 8.79 4.74 -1.38
CA ALA A 68 9.94 4.68 -2.27
C ALA A 68 11.07 3.82 -1.69
N ASP A 69 11.85 3.24 -2.57
CA ASP A 69 13.16 2.66 -2.27
C ASP A 69 14.25 3.56 -2.89
N TYR A 70 15.32 3.84 -2.14
CA TYR A 70 16.48 4.59 -2.57
C TYR A 70 17.74 3.74 -2.45
N GLY A 71 18.61 3.83 -3.45
CA GLY A 71 19.82 3.03 -3.52
C GLY A 71 20.55 3.17 -4.84
N ALA A 72 21.61 2.37 -5.02
CA ALA A 72 22.45 2.35 -6.21
C ALA A 72 22.78 0.90 -6.58
N ASP A 73 23.04 0.65 -7.87
CA ASP A 73 23.49 -0.65 -8.39
C ASP A 73 22.59 -1.85 -8.00
N GLY A 74 21.28 -1.62 -7.95
CA GLY A 74 20.29 -2.64 -7.57
C GLY A 74 20.22 -2.94 -6.06
N ILE A 75 21.02 -2.26 -5.24
CA ILE A 75 20.98 -2.38 -3.79
C ILE A 75 20.04 -1.30 -3.23
N ILE A 76 18.99 -1.71 -2.52
CA ILE A 76 18.12 -0.79 -1.77
C ILE A 76 18.81 -0.44 -0.45
N ALA A 77 19.27 0.80 -0.33
CA ALA A 77 19.91 1.31 0.88
C ALA A 77 18.88 1.86 1.89
N ILE A 78 17.80 2.46 1.40
CA ILE A 78 16.76 3.07 2.22
C ILE A 78 15.40 2.72 1.66
N ARG A 79 14.50 2.26 2.52
CA ARG A 79 13.09 2.03 2.22
C ARG A 79 12.23 3.03 2.99
N VAL A 80 11.40 3.78 2.28
CA VAL A 80 10.56 4.83 2.86
C VAL A 80 9.16 4.31 3.04
N HIS A 81 8.76 4.17 4.29
CA HIS A 81 7.42 3.81 4.70
C HIS A 81 6.72 5.00 5.32
N ARG A 82 5.41 5.08 5.09
CA ARG A 82 4.55 6.07 5.73
C ARG A 82 3.32 5.42 6.34
N THR A 83 3.15 5.61 7.64
CA THR A 83 2.01 5.08 8.40
C THR A 83 0.99 6.17 8.68
N PHE A 84 -0.28 5.87 8.44
CA PHE A 84 -1.39 6.76 8.67
C PHE A 84 -2.36 6.15 9.68
N GLY A 85 -2.69 6.91 10.73
CA GLY A 85 -3.85 6.62 11.55
C GLY A 85 -5.16 6.96 10.82
N LEU A 86 -6.26 6.34 11.22
CA LEU A 86 -7.56 6.54 10.55
C LEU A 86 -8.14 7.95 10.71
N ASN A 87 -7.63 8.72 11.67
CA ASN A 87 -8.02 10.10 11.94
C ASN A 87 -7.21 11.16 11.16
N THR A 88 -6.34 10.75 10.22
CA THR A 88 -5.61 11.72 9.39
C THR A 88 -6.56 12.63 8.63
N ARG A 89 -6.16 13.90 8.50
CA ARG A 89 -6.91 14.92 7.75
C ARG A 89 -6.59 14.93 6.25
N LEU A 90 -5.61 14.13 5.83
CA LEU A 90 -5.26 14.00 4.42
C LEU A 90 -6.36 13.27 3.68
N THR A 91 -6.63 13.73 2.45
CA THR A 91 -7.51 13.00 1.55
C THR A 91 -6.70 11.88 0.91
N SER A 92 -7.26 10.67 0.90
CA SER A 92 -6.62 9.51 0.27
C SER A 92 -7.47 8.96 -0.87
N THR A 93 -6.81 8.44 -1.89
CA THR A 93 -7.45 7.85 -3.06
C THR A 93 -6.69 6.63 -3.53
N ILE A 94 -7.41 5.56 -3.88
CA ILE A 94 -6.83 4.39 -4.54
C ILE A 94 -6.61 4.75 -6.01
N VAL A 95 -5.35 4.78 -6.45
CA VAL A 95 -4.96 5.15 -7.81
C VAL A 95 -4.77 3.91 -8.68
N GLU A 96 -4.27 2.83 -8.08
CA GLU A 96 -4.02 1.57 -8.77
C GLU A 96 -4.37 0.40 -7.85
N ARG A 97 -4.87 -0.68 -8.43
CA ARG A 97 -5.16 -1.94 -7.73
C ARG A 97 -4.33 -3.06 -8.34
N PRO A 98 -3.92 -4.08 -7.53
CA PRO A 98 -3.24 -5.24 -8.07
C PRO A 98 -4.05 -5.93 -9.16
N ALA A 99 -3.38 -6.40 -10.21
CA ALA A 99 -4.02 -7.15 -11.28
C ALA A 99 -4.49 -8.53 -10.78
N ALA A 100 -5.59 -9.02 -11.34
CA ALA A 100 -6.00 -10.42 -11.12
C ALA A 100 -4.89 -11.36 -11.59
N GLY A 101 -4.63 -12.42 -10.82
CA GLY A 101 -3.53 -13.37 -11.04
C GLY A 101 -2.17 -12.93 -10.48
N SER A 102 -2.03 -11.67 -10.04
CA SER A 102 -0.84 -11.26 -9.28
C SER A 102 -0.81 -11.95 -7.92
N VAL A 103 0.38 -12.10 -7.34
CA VAL A 103 0.59 -12.81 -6.08
C VAL A 103 1.21 -11.88 -5.05
N ARG A 104 0.46 -11.68 -3.96
CA ARG A 104 0.89 -10.98 -2.76
C ARG A 104 1.77 -11.91 -1.93
N VAL A 105 2.97 -11.45 -1.58
CA VAL A 105 3.88 -12.16 -0.70
C VAL A 105 3.92 -11.44 0.64
N PHE A 106 3.34 -12.04 1.67
CA PHE A 106 3.39 -11.53 3.03
C PHE A 106 4.57 -12.15 3.79
N ALA A 107 5.25 -11.36 4.62
CA ALA A 107 6.39 -11.85 5.43
C ALA A 107 6.00 -12.97 6.40
N ARG A 108 4.74 -12.98 6.85
CA ARG A 108 4.13 -13.95 7.76
C ARG A 108 2.61 -13.91 7.66
N ALA A 109 1.95 -14.95 8.15
CA ALA A 109 0.50 -14.96 8.35
C ALA A 109 0.05 -13.99 9.47
N GLY A 110 -1.23 -13.59 9.44
CA GLY A 110 -1.91 -12.90 10.54
C GLY A 110 -2.44 -11.51 10.18
N HIS A 111 -3.20 -10.90 11.10
CA HIS A 111 -3.87 -9.60 10.88
C HIS A 111 -2.91 -8.42 10.69
N ASP A 112 -1.68 -8.58 11.19
CA ASP A 112 -0.62 -7.58 11.16
C ASP A 112 0.45 -7.91 10.09
N ALA A 113 0.11 -8.78 9.13
CA ALA A 113 0.99 -9.19 8.04
C ALA A 113 1.46 -7.99 7.20
N GLU A 114 2.73 -8.01 6.84
CA GLU A 114 3.37 -7.03 5.97
C GLU A 114 3.60 -7.66 4.59
N LEU A 115 3.06 -7.03 3.56
CA LEU A 115 3.33 -7.35 2.17
C LEU A 115 4.76 -6.90 1.83
N VAL A 116 5.62 -7.86 1.53
CA VAL A 116 7.03 -7.61 1.21
C VAL A 116 7.30 -7.61 -0.28
N HIS A 117 6.44 -8.27 -1.06
CA HIS A 117 6.54 -8.31 -2.52
C HIS A 117 5.16 -8.50 -3.16
N LEU A 118 4.99 -7.97 -4.37
CA LEU A 118 3.82 -8.21 -5.24
C LEU A 118 4.34 -8.68 -6.59
N ALA A 119 4.19 -9.97 -6.85
CA ALA A 119 4.65 -10.62 -8.06
C ALA A 119 3.55 -10.64 -9.14
N PRO A 120 3.89 -10.61 -10.44
CA PRO A 120 2.89 -10.69 -11.50
C PRO A 120 2.22 -12.07 -11.59
N HIS A 121 2.91 -13.14 -11.22
CA HIS A 121 2.33 -14.48 -11.08
C HIS A 121 3.08 -15.33 -10.05
N ARG A 122 2.50 -16.49 -9.72
CA ARG A 122 3.01 -17.40 -8.68
C ARG A 122 4.47 -17.82 -8.88
N ALA A 123 4.88 -18.15 -10.10
CA ALA A 123 6.24 -18.59 -10.36
C ALA A 123 7.29 -17.50 -10.03
N ASP A 124 7.01 -16.22 -10.29
CA ASP A 124 7.90 -15.12 -9.93
C ASP A 124 7.96 -14.92 -8.42
N ALA A 125 6.84 -15.11 -7.73
CA ALA A 125 6.78 -15.01 -6.27
C ALA A 125 7.65 -16.09 -5.61
N GLU A 126 7.58 -17.33 -6.12
CA GLU A 126 8.37 -18.46 -5.64
C GLU A 126 9.86 -18.27 -5.95
N GLN A 127 10.19 -17.79 -7.16
CA GLN A 127 11.56 -17.43 -7.50
C GLN A 127 12.08 -16.34 -6.56
N TRP A 128 11.32 -15.26 -6.38
CA TRP A 128 11.69 -14.17 -5.49
C TRP A 128 11.92 -14.67 -4.05
N LEU A 129 11.05 -15.53 -3.53
CA LEU A 129 11.24 -16.14 -2.20
C LEU A 129 12.48 -17.03 -2.10
N SER A 130 12.89 -17.70 -3.18
CA SER A 130 14.13 -18.49 -3.17
C SER A 130 15.38 -17.61 -3.02
N GLU A 131 15.29 -16.36 -3.47
CA GLU A 131 16.35 -15.36 -3.40
C GLU A 131 16.26 -14.49 -2.12
N HIS A 132 15.13 -14.53 -1.40
CA HIS A 132 14.84 -13.65 -0.27
C HIS A 132 14.47 -14.43 1.00
N GLY A 133 15.15 -14.14 2.11
CA GLY A 133 15.03 -14.89 3.37
C GLY A 133 13.73 -14.68 4.16
N TYR A 134 12.58 -15.11 3.64
CA TYR A 134 11.28 -15.09 4.31
C TYR A 134 10.74 -16.51 4.57
N PRO A 135 11.24 -17.22 5.62
CA PRO A 135 10.92 -18.63 5.86
C PRO A 135 9.45 -18.88 6.27
N SER A 136 8.74 -17.84 6.72
CA SER A 136 7.33 -17.91 7.11
C SER A 136 6.41 -17.21 6.11
N ALA A 137 6.88 -16.94 4.90
CA ALA A 137 6.12 -16.21 3.90
C ALA A 137 4.80 -16.91 3.56
N VAL A 138 3.78 -16.10 3.29
CA VAL A 138 2.49 -16.56 2.79
C VAL A 138 2.23 -15.93 1.43
N LEU A 139 1.87 -16.77 0.46
CA LEU A 139 1.50 -16.37 -0.89
C LEU A 139 -0.02 -16.30 -1.00
N GLU A 140 -0.55 -15.18 -1.47
CA GLU A 140 -1.97 -14.97 -1.70
C GLU A 140 -2.19 -14.44 -3.12
N GLU A 141 -2.91 -15.19 -3.95
CA GLU A 141 -3.24 -14.78 -5.31
C GLU A 141 -4.44 -13.84 -5.33
N VAL A 142 -4.33 -12.78 -6.12
CA VAL A 142 -5.41 -11.81 -6.33
C VAL A 142 -6.44 -12.42 -7.27
N SER A 143 -7.60 -12.80 -6.74
CA SER A 143 -8.64 -13.42 -7.54
C SER A 143 -9.30 -12.43 -8.52
N ALA A 144 -9.83 -12.95 -9.63
CA ALA A 144 -10.57 -12.13 -10.60
C ALA A 144 -11.84 -11.51 -10.00
N ASP A 145 -12.48 -12.20 -9.06
CA ASP A 145 -13.69 -11.71 -8.37
C ASP A 145 -13.37 -10.56 -7.41
N GLU A 146 -12.25 -10.65 -6.68
CA GLU A 146 -11.75 -9.56 -5.86
C GLU A 146 -11.42 -8.33 -6.73
N ALA A 147 -10.73 -8.55 -7.85
CA ALA A 147 -10.40 -7.48 -8.80
C ALA A 147 -11.67 -6.85 -9.42
N ALA A 148 -12.68 -7.66 -9.75
CA ALA A 148 -13.93 -7.20 -10.35
C ALA A 148 -14.82 -6.42 -9.36
N THR A 149 -14.96 -6.92 -8.13
CA THR A 149 -15.68 -6.25 -7.04
C THR A 149 -15.14 -4.83 -6.85
N HIS A 150 -13.83 -4.73 -6.83
CA HIS A 150 -13.13 -3.47 -6.67
C HIS A 150 -13.17 -2.54 -7.90
N ALA A 151 -13.28 -3.09 -9.11
CA ALA A 151 -13.48 -2.31 -10.33
C ALA A 151 -14.89 -1.71 -10.40
N ALA A 152 -15.92 -2.43 -9.93
CA ALA A 152 -17.29 -1.94 -9.86
C ALA A 152 -17.43 -0.76 -8.88
N GLU A 153 -16.75 -0.81 -7.74
CA GLU A 153 -16.74 0.28 -6.76
C GLU A 153 -16.11 1.58 -7.30
N GLY A 154 -15.13 1.49 -8.21
CA GLY A 154 -14.52 2.66 -8.85
C GLY A 154 -15.43 3.36 -9.87
N ARG A 155 -16.48 2.67 -10.36
CA ARG A 155 -17.49 3.23 -11.27
C ARG A 155 -18.71 3.81 -10.55
N ALA A 156 -18.94 3.46 -9.28
CA ALA A 156 -20.12 3.88 -8.53
C ALA A 156 -20.02 5.29 -7.92
N THR A 157 -18.93 6.02 -8.16
CA THR A 157 -18.76 7.42 -7.76
C THR A 157 -18.35 8.25 -8.97
N ALA A 158 -19.32 8.64 -9.79
CA ALA A 158 -19.19 9.67 -10.82
C ALA A 158 -20.44 10.56 -10.78
#